data_AF-A0A538R1A4-F1
#
_entry.id   AF-A0A538R1A4-F1
#
_cell.length_a   1.000
_cell.length_b   1.000
_cell.length_c   1.000
_cell.angle_alpha   90.00
_cell.angle_beta   90.00
_cell.angle_gamma   90.00
#
_symmetry.space_group_name_H-M   'P 1'
#
loop_
_entity.id
_entity.type
_entity.pdbx_description
1 polymer ?
#
loop_
_entity_poly.entity_id
_entity_poly.type
_entity_poly.pdbx_seq_one_letter_code
_entity_poly.pdbx_strand_id
1 'polypeptide(L)'
;MSRAHRAYVIAMCAIIGGAFAYAACDWGRWPHLIYLPLQGRLALASSSPVAIEYLGLVAWGTGGACAGAVVGAALCRALPRTWSAQVYRLFGAWAITAILLAGGYFTWRLWPW
;
A
#
# COMPACT_ATOMS: atom_id res chain seq x y z
N MET A 1 -6.85 -25.39 -3.34
CA MET A 1 -5.89 -24.44 -3.93
C MET A 1 -4.47 -24.76 -3.46
N SER A 2 -3.46 -24.76 -4.34
CA SER A 2 -2.07 -25.06 -3.95
C SER A 2 -1.46 -23.94 -3.08
N ARG A 3 -0.39 -24.26 -2.34
CA ARG A 3 0.33 -23.29 -1.49
C ARG A 3 0.87 -22.11 -2.30
N ALA A 4 1.40 -22.36 -3.51
CA ALA A 4 1.90 -21.33 -4.41
C ALA A 4 0.80 -20.34 -4.84
N HIS A 5 -0.37 -20.85 -5.25
CA HIS A 5 -1.50 -20.00 -5.62
C HIS A 5 -1.99 -19.15 -4.43
N ARG A 6 -2.00 -19.70 -3.21
CA ARG A 6 -2.36 -18.94 -2.00
C ARG A 6 -1.37 -17.81 -1.73
N ALA A 7 -0.07 -18.13 -1.75
CA ALA A 7 0.98 -17.15 -1.57
C ALA A 7 0.90 -16.03 -2.62
N TYR A 8 0.62 -16.37 -3.88
CA TYR A 8 0.44 -15.40 -4.95
C TYR A 8 -0.72 -14.44 -4.66
N VAL A 9 -1.92 -14.94 -4.33
CA VAL A 9 -3.08 -14.08 -4.04
C VAL A 9 -2.81 -13.17 -2.84
N ILE A 10 -2.22 -13.70 -1.77
CA ILE A 10 -1.86 -12.93 -0.57
C ILE A 10 -0.87 -11.82 -0.94
N ALA A 11 0.16 -12.12 -1.72
CA ALA A 11 1.15 -11.14 -2.15
C ALA A 11 0.54 -10.04 -3.04
N MET A 12 -0.34 -10.41 -3.99
CA MET A 12 -1.01 -9.42 -4.83
C MET A 12 -1.93 -8.51 -4.02
N CYS A 13 -2.70 -9.06 -3.08
CA CYS A 13 -3.52 -8.24 -2.17
C CYS A 13 -2.67 -7.32 -1.29
N ALA A 14 -1.51 -7.79 -0.80
CA ALA A 14 -0.59 -6.97 -0.02
C ALA A 14 -0.03 -5.80 -0.84
N ILE A 15 0.40 -6.05 -2.08
CA ILE A 15 0.86 -5.00 -2.99
C ILE A 15 -0.23 -3.95 -3.22
N ILE A 16 -1.45 -4.40 -3.55
CA ILE A 16 -2.59 -3.52 -3.80
C ILE A 16 -2.90 -2.68 -2.56
N GLY A 17 -3.02 -3.33 -1.40
CA GLY A 17 -3.33 -2.66 -0.13
C GLY A 17 -2.26 -1.64 0.27
N GLY A 18 -0.98 -2.00 0.12
CA GLY A 18 0.11 -1.11 0.47
C GLY A 18 0.23 0.10 -0.46
N ALA A 19 0.16 -0.12 -1.77
CA ALA A 19 0.18 0.96 -2.75
C ALA A 19 -1.01 1.91 -2.60
N PHE A 20 -2.21 1.37 -2.35
CA PHE A 20 -3.39 2.18 -2.09
C PHE A 20 -3.25 3.00 -0.81
N ALA A 21 -2.91 2.39 0.33
CA ALA A 21 -2.81 3.10 1.60
C ALA A 21 -1.72 4.18 1.57
N TYR A 22 -0.61 3.91 0.91
CA TYR A 22 0.47 4.87 0.68
C TYR A 22 -0.03 6.14 -0.02
N ALA A 23 -0.77 6.01 -1.13
CA ALA A 23 -1.27 7.17 -1.87
C ALA A 23 -2.50 7.81 -1.20
N ALA A 24 -3.40 6.99 -0.66
CA ALA A 24 -4.64 7.42 -0.04
C ALA A 24 -4.41 8.24 1.24
N CYS A 25 -3.35 7.94 2.01
CA CYS A 25 -2.99 8.72 3.19
C CYS A 25 -2.85 10.21 2.86
N ASP A 26 -2.14 10.52 1.78
CA ASP A 26 -1.91 11.91 1.39
C ASP A 26 -3.12 12.52 0.64
N TRP A 27 -3.72 11.80 -0.30
CA TRP A 27 -4.93 12.29 -0.99
C TRP A 27 -6.08 12.56 -0.02
N GLY A 28 -6.25 11.71 0.98
CA GLY A 28 -7.25 11.83 2.04
C GLY A 28 -6.85 12.80 3.15
N ARG A 29 -5.62 13.35 3.11
CA ARG A 29 -5.04 14.18 4.19
C ARG A 29 -5.16 13.52 5.56
N TRP A 30 -4.93 12.21 5.61
CA TRP A 30 -5.03 11.44 6.84
C TRP A 30 -3.89 11.81 7.79
N PRO A 31 -4.14 11.82 9.10
CA PRO A 31 -3.08 11.99 10.07
C PRO A 31 -2.02 10.90 9.91
N HIS A 32 -0.77 11.32 9.77
CA HIS A 32 0.37 10.43 9.67
C HIS A 32 1.56 11.01 10.42
N LEU A 33 2.56 10.17 10.64
CA LEU A 33 3.76 10.57 11.36
C LEU A 33 4.62 11.46 10.47
N ILE A 34 4.83 12.69 10.89
CA ILE A 34 5.69 13.66 10.19
C ILE A 34 6.85 14.06 11.11
N TYR A 35 8.02 14.30 10.51
CA TYR A 35 9.17 14.85 11.22
C TYR A 35 9.30 16.35 10.95
N LEU A 36 9.34 17.15 12.02
CA LEU A 36 9.46 18.61 11.97
C LEU A 36 10.92 18.99 12.24
N PRO A 37 11.74 19.23 11.19
CA PRO A 37 13.20 19.38 11.35
C PRO A 37 13.56 20.60 12.18
N LEU A 38 12.84 21.72 12.03
CA LEU A 38 13.09 22.96 12.79
C LEU A 38 12.82 22.81 14.29
N GLN A 39 12.01 21.82 14.67
CA GLN A 39 11.62 21.56 16.06
C GLN A 39 12.25 20.27 16.61
N GLY A 40 12.96 19.51 15.77
CA GLY A 40 13.59 18.24 16.13
C GLY A 40 12.63 17.18 16.67
N ARG A 41 11.35 17.18 16.26
CA ARG A 41 10.32 16.29 16.84
C ARG A 41 9.47 15.58 15.79
N LEU A 42 8.96 14.42 16.18
CA LEU A 42 7.89 13.73 15.45
C LEU A 42 6.53 14.23 15.93
N ALA A 43 5.60 14.42 15.00
CA ALA A 43 4.23 14.80 15.28
C ALA A 43 3.27 13.99 14.40
N LEU A 44 2.05 13.78 14.89
CA LEU A 44 0.98 13.21 14.10
C LEU A 44 0.14 14.35 13.52
N ALA A 45 0.18 14.54 12.21
CA ALA A 45 -0.53 15.62 11.52
C ALA A 45 -0.85 15.22 10.08
N SER A 46 -1.71 15.99 9.41
CA SER A 46 -2.16 15.69 8.04
C SER A 46 -1.25 16.24 6.94
N SER A 47 -0.56 17.35 7.19
CA SER A 47 0.46 17.92 6.29
C SER A 47 1.20 19.07 6.97
N SER A 48 2.41 19.37 6.52
CA SER A 48 3.12 20.60 6.89
C SER A 48 4.13 21.01 5.82
N PRO A 49 4.24 22.30 5.45
CA PRO A 49 5.12 22.75 4.36
C PRO A 49 6.61 22.47 4.57
N VAL A 50 7.02 22.27 5.83
CA VAL A 50 8.42 22.12 6.23
C VAL A 50 8.69 20.73 6.82
N ALA A 51 7.70 19.83 6.77
CA ALA A 51 7.85 18.51 7.37
C ALA A 51 8.38 17.46 6.39
N ILE A 52 9.09 16.49 6.95
CA ILE A 52 9.46 15.26 6.25
C ILE A 52 8.36 14.23 6.52
N GLU A 53 7.56 13.95 5.51
CA GLU A 53 6.35 13.11 5.60
C GLU A 53 6.62 11.61 5.30
N TYR A 54 7.82 11.30 4.80
CA TYR A 54 8.22 9.97 4.32
C TYR A 54 7.94 8.83 5.30
N LEU A 55 8.25 9.01 6.58
CA LEU A 55 8.06 7.97 7.60
C LEU A 55 6.59 7.58 7.76
N GLY A 56 5.69 8.58 7.81
CA GLY A 56 4.26 8.34 7.90
C GLY A 56 3.70 7.65 6.67
N LEU A 57 4.13 8.05 5.48
CA LEU A 57 3.71 7.43 4.22
C LEU A 57 4.17 5.97 4.12
N VAL A 58 5.41 5.66 4.51
CA VAL A 58 5.93 4.28 4.56
C VAL A 58 5.18 3.44 5.60
N ALA A 59 4.86 4.02 6.76
CA ALA A 59 4.07 3.33 7.78
C ALA A 59 2.67 2.99 7.27
N TRP A 60 1.99 3.92 6.61
CA TRP A 60 0.70 3.66 5.96
C TRP A 60 0.79 2.62 4.85
N GLY A 61 1.82 2.70 4.00
CA GLY A 61 2.06 1.69 2.96
C GLY A 61 2.29 0.30 3.54
N THR A 62 3.06 0.18 4.61
CA THR A 62 3.31 -1.11 5.27
C THR A 62 2.06 -1.63 5.97
N GLY A 63 1.32 -0.76 6.67
CA GLY A 63 0.04 -1.10 7.29
C GLY A 63 -1.00 -1.56 6.27
N GLY A 64 -1.11 -0.86 5.15
CA GLY A 64 -1.94 -1.26 4.02
C GLY A 64 -1.55 -2.60 3.42
N ALA A 65 -0.25 -2.89 3.34
CA ALA A 65 0.24 -4.18 2.85
C ALA A 65 -0.12 -5.32 3.82
N CYS A 66 0.02 -5.11 5.12
CA CYS A 66 -0.42 -6.07 6.14
C CYS A 66 -1.93 -6.32 6.06
N ALA A 67 -2.74 -5.25 5.96
CA ALA A 67 -4.19 -5.37 5.83
C ALA A 67 -4.57 -6.13 4.54
N GLY A 68 -3.93 -5.80 3.41
CA GLY A 68 -4.10 -6.50 2.15
C GLY A 68 -3.73 -7.99 2.25
N ALA A 69 -2.63 -8.33 2.91
CA ALA A 69 -2.22 -9.72 3.13
C ALA A 69 -3.26 -10.50 3.96
N VAL A 70 -3.80 -9.88 5.02
CA VAL A 70 -4.86 -10.48 5.86
C VAL A 70 -6.12 -10.72 5.04
N VAL A 71 -6.53 -9.76 4.21
CA VAL A 71 -7.69 -9.90 3.31
C VAL A 71 -7.44 -11.04 2.30
N GLY A 72 -6.27 -11.10 1.68
CA GLY A 72 -5.91 -12.17 0.75
C GLY A 72 -5.92 -13.55 1.43
N ALA A 73 -5.44 -13.64 2.68
CA ALA A 73 -5.45 -14.86 3.46
C ALA A 73 -6.88 -15.29 3.83
N ALA A 74 -7.72 -14.35 4.25
CA ALA A 74 -9.14 -14.57 4.53
C ALA A 74 -9.88 -15.05 3.27
N LEU A 75 -9.61 -14.42 2.12
CA LEU A 75 -10.21 -14.80 0.84
C LEU A 75 -9.82 -16.23 0.42
N CYS A 76 -8.55 -16.59 0.58
CA CYS A 76 -8.06 -17.95 0.33
C CYS A 76 -8.67 -19.01 1.27
N ARG A 77 -9.01 -18.61 2.50
CA ARG A 77 -9.67 -19.47 3.49
C ARG A 77 -11.16 -19.64 3.20
N ALA A 78 -11.84 -18.55 2.84
CA ALA A 78 -13.27 -18.55 2.51
C ALA A 78 -13.57 -19.26 1.18
N LEU A 79 -12.65 -19.20 0.21
CA LEU A 79 -12.82 -19.78 -1.13
C LEU A 79 -11.71 -20.79 -1.46
N PRO A 80 -11.70 -21.99 -0.84
CA PRO A 80 -10.58 -22.92 -0.92
C PRO A 80 -10.40 -23.61 -2.30
N ARG A 81 -11.36 -23.43 -3.22
CA ARG A 81 -11.33 -23.99 -4.58
C ARG A 81 -10.20 -23.37 -5.41
N THR A 82 -9.69 -24.12 -6.38
CA THR A 82 -8.78 -23.58 -7.39
C THR A 82 -9.53 -22.58 -8.26
N TRP A 83 -8.94 -21.40 -8.47
CA TRP A 83 -9.51 -20.39 -9.34
C TRP A 83 -9.02 -20.58 -10.77
N SER A 84 -9.73 -19.98 -11.72
CA SER A 84 -9.29 -19.99 -13.12
C SER A 84 -8.04 -19.12 -13.30
N ALA A 85 -7.25 -19.41 -14.32
CA ALA A 85 -6.06 -18.62 -14.68
C ALA A 85 -6.38 -17.12 -14.88
N GLN A 86 -7.59 -16.80 -15.35
CA GLN A 86 -8.05 -15.42 -15.53
C GLN A 86 -8.12 -14.64 -14.21
N VAL A 87 -8.55 -15.29 -13.11
CA VAL A 87 -8.61 -14.61 -11.80
C VAL A 87 -7.21 -14.26 -11.31
N TYR A 88 -6.25 -15.19 -11.44
CA TYR A 88 -4.85 -14.90 -11.07
C TYR A 88 -4.27 -13.76 -11.91
N ARG A 89 -4.52 -13.76 -13.23
CA ARG A 89 -4.10 -12.66 -14.12
C ARG A 89 -4.72 -11.32 -13.71
N LEU A 90 -5.98 -11.31 -13.28
CA LEU A 90 -6.65 -10.10 -12.83
C LEU A 90 -6.01 -9.53 -11.55
N PHE A 91 -5.68 -10.38 -10.57
CA PHE A 91 -4.92 -9.96 -9.39
C PHE A 91 -3.56 -9.37 -9.76
N GLY A 92 -2.83 -10.02 -10.67
CA GLY A 92 -1.56 -9.52 -11.17
C GLY A 92 -1.69 -8.16 -11.87
N ALA A 93 -2.69 -8.00 -12.75
CA ALA A 93 -2.96 -6.75 -13.44
C ALA A 93 -3.25 -5.61 -12.44
N TRP A 94 -4.13 -5.84 -11.46
CA TRP A 94 -4.42 -4.85 -10.43
C TRP A 94 -3.22 -4.51 -9.56
N ALA A 95 -2.38 -5.49 -9.22
CA ALA A 95 -1.15 -5.23 -8.47
C ALA A 95 -0.16 -4.37 -9.28
N ILE A 96 -0.02 -4.63 -10.59
CA ILE A 96 0.80 -3.79 -11.48
C ILE A 96 0.23 -2.37 -11.55
N THR A 97 -1.08 -2.21 -11.74
CA THR A 97 -1.74 -0.90 -11.73
C THR A 97 -1.49 -0.16 -10.41
N ALA A 98 -1.57 -0.85 -9.28
CA ALA A 98 -1.32 -0.26 -7.97
C ALA A 98 0.15 0.19 -7.81
N ILE A 99 1.11 -0.60 -8.27
CA ILE A 99 2.53 -0.23 -8.30
C ILE A 99 2.75 1.01 -9.17
N LEU A 100 2.16 1.05 -10.38
CA LEU A 100 2.27 2.19 -11.28
C LEU A 100 1.65 3.45 -10.66
N LEU A 101 0.55 3.32 -9.94
CA LEU A 101 -0.10 4.42 -9.23
C LEU A 101 0.81 4.97 -8.12
N ALA A 102 1.32 4.10 -7.25
CA ALA A 102 2.20 4.50 -6.15
C ALA A 102 3.54 5.07 -6.64
N GLY A 103 4.14 4.44 -7.65
CA GLY A 103 5.37 4.90 -8.30
C GLY A 103 5.17 6.23 -9.01
N GLY A 104 4.10 6.38 -9.80
CA GLY A 104 3.75 7.64 -10.45
C GLY A 104 3.48 8.76 -9.45
N TYR A 105 2.79 8.47 -8.35
CA TYR A 105 2.58 9.42 -7.25
C TYR A 105 3.90 9.83 -6.59
N PHE A 106 4.78 8.88 -6.29
CA PHE A 106 6.10 9.16 -5.72
C PHE A 106 6.90 10.07 -6.64
N THR A 107 6.99 9.72 -7.93
CA THR A 107 7.67 10.54 -8.92
C THR A 107 7.06 11.94 -8.98
N TRP A 108 5.73 12.05 -9.06
CA TRP A 108 5.07 13.35 -9.24
C TRP A 108 5.16 14.30 -8.04
N ARG A 109 5.13 13.77 -6.81
CA ARG A 109 4.93 14.59 -5.61
C ARG A 109 6.11 14.62 -4.66
N LEU A 110 6.92 13.57 -4.64
CA LEU A 110 7.99 13.40 -3.66
C LEU A 110 9.38 13.41 -4.31
N TRP A 111 9.47 13.27 -5.63
CA TRP A 111 10.74 13.41 -6.31
C TRP A 111 11.19 14.88 -6.30
N PRO A 112 12.45 15.15 -5.94
CA PRO A 112 12.99 16.50 -6.00
C PRO A 112 13.19 16.88 -7.46
N TRP A 113 12.29 17.70 -8.01
CA TRP A 113 12.59 18.55 -9.15
C TRP A 113 13.06 19.91 -8.67
#